data_AF-A0A8B5X9X4-F1
#
_entry.id   AF-A0A8B5X9X4-F1
#
_cell.length_a   1.000
_cell.length_b   1.000
_cell.length_c   1.000
_cell.angle_alpha   90.00
_cell.angle_beta   90.00
_cell.angle_gamma   90.00
#
_symmetry.space_group_name_H-M   'P 1'
#
loop_
_entity.id
_entity.type
_entity.pdbx_description
1 polymer ?
#
loop_
_entity_poly.entity_id
_entity_poly.type
_entity_poly.pdbx_seq_one_letter_code
_entity_poly.pdbx_strand_id
1 'polypeptide(L)'
;MPAFPHVATFLQMVNAVNPTYSQFKNSSLAPLIAILNNPAGTAMQVTAAITQVRNVADATFGNKANKYKSALHYLQRLYPIPQPQWAALGAVRSRAVRYTQTALPNPFNPHGPNMYNPNLTQRLRPPSLWEGVTAQSVEDFIYRSAAPVGAVLIHMDAHQPGMDKVVDGMRVVDHIKSVLRAIQHRGGGACALHIGTTPPVCPALVPEYNACANRVAVNELGHRHMGSFHAAFNNFVTGYATVVVMGFDADVCVRANLFGAPEYAANPVAGDSSLPPLTSQTDIVTSRALLVATGPLQAAEYGLIRGL
;
A
#
# COMPACT_ATOMS: atom_id res chain seq x y z
N MET A 1 -33.07 -6.63 -13.69
CA MET A 1 -32.51 -6.23 -12.38
C MET A 1 -32.76 -4.72 -12.25
N PRO A 2 -32.88 -4.12 -11.06
CA PRO A 2 -33.13 -2.68 -10.99
C PRO A 2 -31.92 -1.88 -11.54
N ALA A 3 -32.16 -0.66 -12.01
CA ALA A 3 -31.10 0.33 -12.25
C ALA A 3 -30.14 0.35 -11.06
N PHE A 4 -28.84 0.29 -11.34
CA PHE A 4 -27.85 -0.04 -10.32
C PHE A 4 -27.83 1.04 -9.22
N PRO A 5 -28.10 0.72 -7.94
CA PRO A 5 -28.35 1.72 -6.89
C PRO A 5 -27.13 2.55 -6.45
N HIS A 6 -25.98 2.39 -7.13
CA HIS A 6 -24.69 2.95 -6.74
C HIS A 6 -24.05 3.83 -7.82
N VAL A 7 -24.77 4.14 -8.89
CA VAL A 7 -24.27 5.02 -9.96
C VAL A 7 -23.91 6.40 -9.42
N ALA A 8 -24.73 6.99 -8.54
CA ALA A 8 -24.50 8.33 -8.01
C ALA A 8 -23.14 8.44 -7.29
N THR A 9 -22.82 7.49 -6.41
CA THR A 9 -21.53 7.45 -5.69
C THR A 9 -20.37 7.19 -6.65
N PHE A 10 -20.52 6.28 -7.61
CA PHE A 10 -19.52 6.09 -8.65
C PHE A 10 -19.23 7.39 -9.42
N LEU A 11 -20.27 8.10 -9.84
CA LEU A 11 -20.14 9.37 -10.56
C LEU A 11 -19.55 10.48 -9.69
N GLN A 12 -19.83 10.49 -8.38
CA GLN A 12 -19.17 11.40 -7.43
C GLN A 12 -17.65 11.15 -7.39
N MET A 13 -17.21 9.89 -7.33
CA MET A 13 -15.80 9.53 -7.35
C MET A 13 -15.14 9.86 -8.70
N VAL A 14 -15.85 9.69 -9.81
CA VAL A 14 -15.39 10.11 -11.15
C VAL A 14 -15.23 11.63 -11.22
N ASN A 15 -16.24 12.38 -10.75
CA ASN A 15 -16.23 13.85 -10.73
C ASN A 15 -15.08 14.42 -9.89
N ALA A 16 -14.76 13.79 -8.76
CA ALA A 16 -13.66 14.21 -7.90
C ALA A 16 -12.30 14.18 -8.63
N VAL A 17 -12.13 13.31 -9.62
CA VAL A 17 -10.89 13.18 -10.41
C VAL A 17 -10.98 13.86 -11.78
N ASN A 18 -12.19 13.98 -12.33
CA ASN A 18 -12.43 14.67 -13.60
C ASN A 18 -13.77 15.41 -13.60
N PRO A 19 -13.82 16.65 -13.08
CA PRO A 19 -15.07 17.42 -12.97
C PRO A 19 -15.76 17.68 -14.31
N THR A 20 -15.01 17.65 -15.42
CA THR A 20 -15.52 17.93 -16.77
C THR A 20 -15.88 16.66 -17.55
N TYR A 21 -15.84 15.46 -16.93
CA TYR A 21 -16.07 14.20 -17.67
C TYR A 21 -17.41 14.18 -18.41
N SER A 22 -18.45 14.80 -17.85
CA SER A 22 -19.81 14.85 -18.38
C SER A 22 -19.96 15.77 -19.60
N GLN A 23 -19.00 16.66 -19.83
CA GLN A 23 -19.01 17.59 -20.97
C GLN A 23 -18.54 16.92 -22.28
N PHE A 24 -17.85 15.79 -22.20
CA PHE A 24 -17.29 15.09 -23.35
C PHE A 24 -18.19 13.93 -23.80
N LYS A 25 -18.88 14.11 -24.93
CA LYS A 25 -19.73 13.07 -25.56
C LYS A 25 -18.99 11.75 -25.84
N ASN A 26 -17.67 11.81 -26.08
CA ASN A 26 -16.83 10.64 -26.38
C ASN A 26 -15.99 10.18 -25.17
N SER A 27 -16.50 10.35 -23.95
CA SER A 27 -15.80 9.89 -22.74
C SER A 27 -15.55 8.38 -22.79
N SER A 28 -14.34 7.96 -22.39
CA SER A 28 -14.01 6.53 -22.24
C SER A 28 -14.88 5.82 -21.19
N LEU A 29 -15.56 6.56 -20.31
CA LEU A 29 -16.50 6.03 -19.32
C LEU A 29 -17.93 5.91 -19.86
N ALA A 30 -18.25 6.47 -21.03
CA ALA A 30 -19.62 6.51 -21.55
C ALA A 30 -20.24 5.10 -21.71
N PRO A 31 -19.53 4.08 -22.25
CA PRO A 31 -20.07 2.72 -22.34
C PRO A 31 -20.39 2.12 -20.97
N LEU A 32 -19.50 2.33 -19.99
CA LEU A 32 -19.71 1.86 -18.62
C LEU A 32 -20.93 2.54 -17.99
N ILE A 33 -21.04 3.87 -18.11
CA ILE A 33 -22.18 4.62 -17.56
C ILE A 33 -23.50 4.20 -18.22
N ALA A 34 -23.51 3.93 -19.53
CA ALA A 34 -24.69 3.43 -20.22
C ALA A 34 -25.13 2.06 -19.68
N ILE A 35 -24.18 1.14 -19.43
CA ILE A 35 -24.47 -0.15 -18.79
C ILE A 35 -25.04 0.05 -17.38
N LEU A 36 -24.44 0.96 -16.61
CA LEU A 36 -24.86 1.28 -15.23
C LEU A 36 -26.24 1.95 -15.13
N ASN A 37 -26.71 2.60 -16.20
CA ASN A 37 -28.05 3.18 -16.25
C ASN A 37 -29.09 2.24 -16.89
N ASN A 38 -28.66 1.09 -17.42
CA ASN A 38 -29.54 0.13 -18.08
C ASN A 38 -30.09 -0.89 -17.07
N PRO A 39 -31.42 -1.01 -16.88
CA PRO A 39 -32.02 -2.04 -16.02
C PRO A 39 -31.73 -3.50 -16.46
N ALA A 40 -31.36 -3.70 -17.73
CA ALA A 40 -30.94 -5.00 -18.26
C ALA A 40 -29.42 -5.22 -18.21
N GLY A 41 -28.64 -4.29 -17.65
CA GLY A 41 -27.20 -4.45 -17.51
C GLY A 41 -26.82 -5.64 -16.62
N THR A 42 -25.65 -6.22 -16.87
CA THR A 42 -25.12 -7.39 -16.13
C THR A 42 -23.75 -7.09 -15.52
N ALA A 43 -23.39 -7.81 -14.46
CA ALA A 43 -22.06 -7.71 -13.83
C ALA A 43 -20.91 -8.05 -14.81
N MET A 44 -21.16 -8.97 -15.75
CA MET A 44 -20.21 -9.29 -16.83
C MET A 44 -20.00 -8.12 -17.79
N GLN A 45 -21.07 -7.43 -18.20
CA GLN A 45 -20.96 -6.23 -19.04
C GLN A 45 -20.20 -5.11 -18.33
N VAL A 46 -20.45 -4.90 -17.03
CA VAL A 46 -19.68 -3.96 -16.22
C VAL A 46 -18.20 -4.32 -16.21
N THR A 47 -17.86 -5.59 -15.96
CA THR A 47 -16.48 -6.09 -15.95
C THR A 47 -15.78 -5.90 -17.30
N ALA A 48 -16.47 -6.22 -18.39
CA ALA A 48 -15.97 -6.02 -19.75
C ALA A 48 -15.72 -4.53 -20.04
N ALA A 49 -16.64 -3.65 -19.65
CA ALA A 49 -16.49 -2.21 -19.81
C ALA A 49 -15.34 -1.63 -18.96
N ILE A 50 -15.12 -2.13 -17.74
CA ILE A 50 -13.95 -1.75 -16.92
C ILE A 50 -12.65 -2.16 -17.63
N THR A 51 -12.61 -3.35 -18.22
CA THR A 51 -11.46 -3.82 -19.01
C THR A 51 -11.22 -2.95 -20.24
N GLN A 52 -12.29 -2.47 -20.89
CA GLN A 52 -12.17 -1.50 -21.99
C GLN A 52 -11.57 -0.17 -21.51
N VAL A 53 -12.05 0.38 -20.39
CA VAL A 53 -11.47 1.60 -19.78
C VAL A 53 -9.98 1.43 -19.50
N ARG A 54 -9.56 0.26 -18.99
CA ARG A 54 -8.14 -0.05 -18.74
C ARG A 54 -7.28 0.00 -20.00
N ASN A 55 -7.83 -0.39 -21.15
CA ASN A 55 -7.08 -0.43 -22.40
C ASN A 55 -7.01 0.94 -23.10
N VAL A 56 -7.73 1.95 -22.61
CA VAL A 56 -7.65 3.32 -23.16
C VAL A 56 -6.42 4.01 -22.61
N ALA A 57 -5.50 4.40 -23.50
CA ALA A 57 -4.30 5.16 -23.15
C ALA A 57 -4.65 6.52 -22.53
N ASP A 58 -3.84 6.95 -21.57
CA ASP A 58 -3.90 8.28 -20.97
C ASP A 58 -2.50 8.85 -20.86
N ALA A 59 -2.28 10.06 -21.39
CA ALA A 59 -0.96 10.67 -21.46
C ALA A 59 -0.36 10.96 -20.08
N THR A 60 -1.21 11.21 -19.07
CA THR A 60 -0.76 11.44 -17.70
C THR A 60 -0.70 10.13 -16.96
N PHE A 61 -1.79 9.34 -16.96
CA PHE A 61 -1.98 8.17 -16.09
C PHE A 61 -1.50 6.83 -16.69
N GLY A 62 -0.90 6.85 -17.88
CA GLY A 62 -0.60 5.67 -18.70
C GLY A 62 -1.86 5.05 -19.31
N ASN A 63 -2.90 4.83 -18.51
CA ASN A 63 -4.22 4.43 -18.96
C ASN A 63 -5.34 5.06 -18.13
N LYS A 64 -6.56 5.06 -18.67
CA LYS A 64 -7.74 5.64 -18.01
C LYS A 64 -8.18 4.88 -16.76
N ALA A 65 -7.87 3.59 -16.63
CA ALA A 65 -8.18 2.85 -15.40
C ALA A 65 -7.38 3.35 -14.21
N ASN A 66 -6.11 3.74 -14.38
CA ASN A 66 -5.31 4.35 -13.32
C ASN A 66 -5.88 5.70 -12.89
N LYS A 67 -6.40 6.49 -13.82
CA LYS A 67 -7.11 7.74 -13.51
C LYS A 67 -8.34 7.51 -12.66
N TYR A 68 -9.16 6.50 -13.00
CA TYR A 68 -10.45 6.24 -12.34
C TYR A 68 -10.42 5.12 -11.29
N LYS A 69 -9.23 4.72 -10.84
CA LYS A 69 -8.98 3.48 -10.12
C LYS A 69 -9.89 3.27 -8.91
N SER A 70 -9.99 4.26 -8.02
CA SER A 70 -10.85 4.19 -6.83
C SER A 70 -12.34 3.98 -7.20
N ALA A 71 -12.82 4.65 -8.25
CA ALA A 71 -14.20 4.52 -8.71
C ALA A 71 -14.44 3.15 -9.36
N LEU A 72 -13.48 2.63 -10.12
CA LEU A 72 -13.56 1.31 -10.74
C LEU A 72 -13.52 0.17 -9.69
N HIS A 73 -12.69 0.29 -8.65
CA HIS A 73 -12.70 -0.64 -7.52
C HIS A 73 -14.00 -0.59 -6.73
N TYR A 74 -14.54 0.61 -6.49
CA TYR A 74 -15.83 0.77 -5.84
C TYR A 74 -16.92 -0.01 -6.59
N LEU A 75 -16.96 0.11 -7.92
CA LEU A 75 -17.85 -0.69 -8.75
C LEU A 75 -17.61 -2.18 -8.56
N GLN A 76 -16.39 -2.69 -8.82
CA GLN A 76 -16.09 -4.14 -8.77
C GLN A 76 -16.49 -4.80 -7.44
N ARG A 77 -16.41 -4.07 -6.32
CA ARG A 77 -16.83 -4.56 -5.00
C ARG A 77 -18.33 -4.72 -4.81
N LEU A 78 -19.11 -3.84 -5.44
CA LEU A 78 -20.55 -3.82 -5.30
C LEU A 78 -21.24 -4.78 -6.28
N TYR A 79 -20.50 -5.30 -7.25
CA TYR A 79 -20.98 -6.35 -8.13
C TYR A 79 -20.56 -7.72 -7.59
N PRO A 80 -21.44 -8.74 -7.66
CA PRO A 80 -21.12 -10.12 -7.30
C PRO A 80 -20.29 -10.78 -8.41
N ILE A 81 -19.11 -10.21 -8.71
CA ILE A 81 -18.16 -10.79 -9.66
C ILE A 81 -17.25 -11.72 -8.85
N PRO A 82 -17.22 -13.03 -9.14
CA PRO A 82 -16.27 -13.92 -8.50
C PRO A 82 -14.82 -13.51 -8.82
N GLN A 83 -13.93 -13.58 -7.83
CA GLN A 83 -12.51 -13.73 -8.13
C GLN A 83 -12.35 -15.05 -8.93
N PRO A 84 -11.61 -15.12 -10.05
CA PRO A 84 -10.61 -14.19 -10.59
C PRO A 84 -11.12 -13.24 -11.68
N GLN A 85 -12.42 -13.21 -11.97
CA GLN A 85 -13.00 -12.49 -13.12
C GLN A 85 -12.94 -10.97 -13.00
N TRP A 86 -12.49 -10.44 -11.86
CA TRP A 86 -12.21 -9.02 -11.70
C TRP A 86 -11.16 -8.56 -12.71
N ALA A 87 -11.48 -7.50 -13.45
CA ALA A 87 -10.47 -6.75 -14.19
C ALA A 87 -9.30 -6.38 -13.27
N ALA A 88 -8.08 -6.75 -13.66
CA ALA A 88 -6.87 -6.32 -12.97
C ALA A 88 -6.64 -4.83 -13.24
N LEU A 89 -6.55 -4.04 -12.17
CA LEU A 89 -6.29 -2.61 -12.23
C LEU A 89 -4.89 -2.32 -11.65
N GLY A 90 -4.28 -1.24 -12.13
CA GLY A 90 -2.94 -0.89 -11.70
C GLY A 90 -1.91 -0.78 -12.80
N ALA A 91 -0.80 -0.15 -12.44
CA ALA A 91 0.35 0.06 -13.30
C ALA A 91 1.55 -0.77 -12.82
N VAL A 92 2.55 -0.96 -13.69
CA VAL A 92 3.68 -1.84 -13.44
C VAL A 92 4.53 -1.40 -12.24
N ARG A 93 4.67 -0.10 -11.97
CA ARG A 93 5.46 0.43 -10.83
C ARG A 93 4.65 0.59 -9.54
N SER A 94 3.33 0.59 -9.62
CA SER A 94 2.42 0.44 -8.45
C SER A 94 2.13 -1.02 -8.10
N ARG A 95 2.82 -1.96 -8.77
CA ARG A 95 2.64 -3.39 -8.55
C ARG A 95 2.96 -3.76 -7.11
N ALA A 96 2.06 -4.52 -6.51
CA ALA A 96 2.20 -5.03 -5.18
C ALA A 96 3.37 -6.02 -5.10
N VAL A 97 4.13 -5.87 -4.04
CA VAL A 97 5.26 -6.69 -3.66
C VAL A 97 4.93 -7.26 -2.30
N ARG A 98 4.92 -8.59 -2.17
CA ARG A 98 4.74 -9.24 -0.88
C ARG A 98 6.06 -9.78 -0.36
N TYR A 99 6.29 -9.56 0.93
CA TYR A 99 7.25 -10.27 1.74
C TYR A 99 6.49 -11.20 2.67
N THR A 100 6.78 -12.49 2.59
CA THR A 100 6.10 -13.51 3.40
C THR A 100 6.67 -13.52 4.80
N GLN A 101 5.80 -13.57 5.81
CA GLN A 101 6.18 -13.68 7.20
C GLN A 101 7.15 -14.84 7.40
N THR A 102 8.27 -14.56 8.05
CA THR A 102 9.33 -15.54 8.26
C THR A 102 9.76 -15.52 9.73
N ALA A 103 9.87 -16.69 10.35
CA ALA A 103 10.34 -16.76 11.74
C ALA A 103 11.72 -16.13 11.90
N LEU A 104 11.95 -15.47 13.03
CA LEU A 104 13.29 -14.96 13.37
C LEU A 104 14.30 -16.13 13.38
N PRO A 105 15.46 -16.00 12.73
CA PRO A 105 16.49 -17.01 12.83
C PRO A 105 17.02 -17.10 14.26
N ASN A 106 17.50 -18.27 14.68
CA ASN A 106 18.18 -18.45 15.96
C ASN A 106 19.65 -18.86 15.73
N PRO A 107 20.64 -18.02 16.07
CA PRO A 107 20.51 -16.67 16.64
C PRO A 107 20.17 -15.62 15.57
N PHE A 108 19.35 -14.63 15.94
CA PHE A 108 19.16 -13.41 15.16
C PHE A 108 20.21 -12.39 15.61
N ASN A 109 20.98 -11.83 14.66
CA ASN A 109 22.00 -10.83 14.97
C ASN A 109 22.07 -9.74 13.89
N PRO A 110 21.44 -8.57 14.15
CA PRO A 110 21.53 -7.40 13.26
C PRO A 110 22.80 -6.55 13.44
N HIS A 111 23.72 -6.90 14.36
CA HIS A 111 24.88 -6.07 14.75
C HIS A 111 26.20 -6.36 13.99
N GLY A 112 26.26 -7.42 13.18
CA GLY A 112 27.53 -7.83 12.56
C GLY A 112 27.92 -7.05 11.30
N PRO A 113 29.23 -6.89 10.98
CA PRO A 113 29.69 -6.43 9.65
C PRO A 113 29.18 -7.32 8.50
N ASN A 114 28.73 -8.51 8.88
CA ASN A 114 28.13 -9.55 8.08
C ASN A 114 26.61 -9.41 7.86
N MET A 115 25.96 -8.33 8.32
CA MET A 115 24.54 -8.05 8.05
C MET A 115 24.23 -8.03 6.53
N TYR A 116 25.23 -7.71 5.71
CA TYR A 116 25.16 -7.68 4.25
C TYR A 116 25.64 -8.96 3.57
N ASN A 117 26.11 -9.95 4.33
CA ASN A 117 26.65 -11.18 3.78
C ASN A 117 25.50 -12.14 3.39
N PRO A 118 25.29 -12.42 2.10
CA PRO A 118 24.23 -13.30 1.63
C PRO A 118 24.44 -14.77 2.01
N ASN A 119 25.53 -15.15 2.68
CA ASN A 119 25.79 -16.53 3.09
C ASN A 119 25.52 -16.80 4.58
N LEU A 120 25.17 -15.78 5.38
CA LEU A 120 25.00 -15.95 6.82
C LEU A 120 23.51 -15.98 7.23
N THR A 121 23.17 -16.97 8.07
CA THR A 121 21.82 -17.32 8.56
C THR A 121 21.29 -16.43 9.67
N GLN A 122 22.07 -15.47 10.15
CA GLN A 122 21.74 -14.61 11.29
C GLN A 122 20.87 -13.40 10.93
N ARG A 123 20.51 -13.23 9.64
CA ARG A 123 19.61 -12.19 9.13
C ARG A 123 18.28 -12.79 8.72
N LEU A 124 17.20 -12.06 9.01
CA LEU A 124 15.88 -12.37 8.48
C LEU A 124 15.80 -12.12 6.97
N ARG A 125 15.40 -13.14 6.21
CA ARG A 125 15.27 -13.09 4.75
C ARG A 125 13.89 -13.57 4.32
N PRO A 126 12.89 -12.71 4.40
CA PRO A 126 11.55 -13.09 4.02
C PRO A 126 11.50 -13.38 2.51
N PRO A 127 10.91 -14.51 2.07
CA PRO A 127 10.63 -14.75 0.67
C PRO A 127 9.83 -13.60 0.12
N SER A 128 10.24 -13.10 -1.05
CA SER A 128 9.60 -11.95 -1.66
C SER A 128 9.14 -12.27 -3.08
N LEU A 129 7.93 -11.82 -3.41
CA LEU A 129 7.29 -12.11 -4.68
C LEU A 129 6.48 -10.89 -5.13
N TRP A 130 6.52 -10.60 -6.43
CA TRP A 130 5.55 -9.71 -7.02
C TRP A 130 4.18 -10.39 -7.07
N GLU A 131 3.17 -9.79 -6.45
CA GLU A 131 1.83 -10.37 -6.36
C GLU A 131 1.20 -10.51 -7.76
N GLY A 132 0.61 -11.68 -8.00
CA GLY A 132 -0.22 -12.02 -9.16
C GLY A 132 0.46 -12.03 -10.53
N VAL A 133 -0.27 -12.53 -11.52
CA VAL A 133 -0.01 -12.34 -12.96
C VAL A 133 0.20 -10.84 -13.21
N THR A 134 1.21 -10.48 -13.99
CA THR A 134 1.60 -9.11 -14.38
C THR A 134 0.52 -8.03 -14.14
N ALA A 135 0.75 -7.12 -13.18
CA ALA A 135 0.00 -5.87 -12.91
C ALA A 135 -1.02 -5.81 -11.75
N GLN A 136 -0.97 -6.67 -10.73
CA GLN A 136 -1.76 -6.42 -9.51
C GLN A 136 -1.20 -5.23 -8.72
N SER A 137 -1.98 -4.15 -8.56
CA SER A 137 -1.62 -3.04 -7.68
C SER A 137 -1.78 -3.36 -6.20
N VAL A 138 -1.24 -2.50 -5.31
CA VAL A 138 -1.44 -2.62 -3.85
C VAL A 138 -2.92 -2.54 -3.48
N GLU A 139 -3.67 -1.65 -4.12
CA GLU A 139 -5.11 -1.51 -3.93
C GLU A 139 -5.87 -2.76 -4.39
N ASP A 140 -5.51 -3.33 -5.56
CA ASP A 140 -6.04 -4.62 -6.01
C ASP A 140 -5.74 -5.73 -5.01
N PHE A 141 -4.52 -5.78 -4.46
CA PHE A 141 -4.17 -6.73 -3.41
C PHE A 141 -5.09 -6.59 -2.19
N ILE A 142 -5.25 -5.37 -1.67
CA ILE A 142 -6.11 -5.10 -0.51
C ILE A 142 -7.55 -5.56 -0.75
N TYR A 143 -8.10 -5.26 -1.93
CA TYR A 143 -9.48 -5.62 -2.25
C TYR A 143 -9.68 -7.12 -2.52
N ARG A 144 -8.65 -7.82 -3.02
CA ARG A 144 -8.70 -9.26 -3.29
C ARG A 144 -8.33 -10.12 -2.08
N SER A 145 -7.63 -9.57 -1.09
CA SER A 145 -7.23 -10.30 0.11
C SER A 145 -8.44 -10.84 0.87
N ALA A 146 -8.45 -12.14 1.17
CA ALA A 146 -9.49 -12.77 1.98
C ALA A 146 -9.38 -12.37 3.47
N ALA A 147 -8.17 -12.05 3.93
CA ALA A 147 -7.88 -11.69 5.32
C ALA A 147 -7.84 -10.17 5.53
N PRO A 148 -8.00 -9.70 6.79
CA PRO A 148 -7.85 -8.28 7.13
C PRO A 148 -6.47 -7.75 6.74
N VAL A 149 -6.44 -6.55 6.14
CA VAL A 149 -5.21 -5.85 5.75
C VAL A 149 -5.12 -4.52 6.48
N GLY A 150 -4.01 -4.27 7.17
CA GLY A 150 -3.72 -3.01 7.87
C GLY A 150 -2.75 -2.12 7.09
N ALA A 151 -2.56 -0.88 7.52
CA ALA A 151 -1.55 0.04 7.00
C ALA A 151 -0.50 0.35 8.07
N VAL A 152 0.77 0.43 7.69
CA VAL A 152 1.86 0.97 8.52
C VAL A 152 2.53 2.11 7.76
N LEU A 153 2.48 3.30 8.34
CA LEU A 153 3.04 4.54 7.82
C LEU A 153 4.31 4.84 8.61
N ILE A 154 5.44 5.03 7.94
CA ILE A 154 6.74 5.27 8.58
C ILE A 154 7.30 6.60 8.06
N HIS A 155 7.67 7.52 8.95
CA HIS A 155 8.30 8.79 8.58
C HIS A 155 7.42 9.65 7.66
N MET A 156 6.17 9.82 8.05
CA MET A 156 5.14 10.53 7.27
C MET A 156 4.65 11.80 7.97
N ASP A 157 5.39 12.32 8.95
CA ASP A 157 5.01 13.48 9.79
C ASP A 157 5.03 14.83 9.07
N ALA A 158 5.83 14.93 8.01
CA ALA A 158 5.91 16.11 7.15
C ALA A 158 5.70 15.75 5.68
N HIS A 159 5.49 16.77 4.84
CA HIS A 159 5.51 16.57 3.40
C HIS A 159 6.97 16.33 2.96
N GLN A 160 7.31 15.08 2.64
CA GLN A 160 8.69 14.68 2.36
C GLN A 160 9.07 14.94 0.90
N PRO A 161 10.35 15.28 0.62
CA PRO A 161 10.86 15.36 -0.75
C PRO A 161 10.60 14.05 -1.51
N GLY A 162 9.81 14.13 -2.58
CA GLY A 162 9.42 12.97 -3.38
C GLY A 162 7.94 12.59 -3.31
N MET A 163 7.18 13.13 -2.34
CA MET A 163 5.72 12.92 -2.27
C MET A 163 4.98 13.41 -3.52
N ASP A 164 5.45 14.48 -4.15
CA ASP A 164 4.90 15.00 -5.41
C ASP A 164 5.48 14.34 -6.67
N LYS A 165 6.46 13.42 -6.56
CA LYS A 165 6.97 12.69 -7.72
C LYS A 165 5.86 11.86 -8.34
N VAL A 166 5.75 11.93 -9.66
CA VAL A 166 4.77 11.18 -10.44
C VAL A 166 5.35 9.83 -10.83
N VAL A 167 4.70 8.75 -10.39
CA VAL A 167 5.03 7.37 -10.76
C VAL A 167 3.80 6.76 -11.43
N ASP A 168 3.98 6.30 -12.67
CA ASP A 168 2.90 5.80 -13.52
C ASP A 168 1.69 6.77 -13.59
N GLY A 169 2.00 8.07 -13.60
CA GLY A 169 1.01 9.12 -13.75
C GLY A 169 0.25 9.52 -12.51
N MET A 170 0.57 8.94 -11.36
CA MET A 170 0.03 9.32 -10.06
C MET A 170 1.14 9.88 -9.18
N ARG A 171 0.89 10.98 -8.48
CA ARG A 171 1.83 11.44 -7.45
C ARG A 171 1.91 10.40 -6.33
N VAL A 172 3.08 10.20 -5.76
CA VAL A 172 3.27 9.26 -4.63
C VAL A 172 2.26 9.53 -3.51
N VAL A 173 2.05 10.80 -3.14
CA VAL A 173 1.06 11.19 -2.13
C VAL A 173 -0.36 10.78 -2.50
N ASP A 174 -0.75 10.87 -3.77
CA ASP A 174 -2.07 10.47 -4.24
C ASP A 174 -2.21 8.94 -4.24
N HIS A 175 -1.12 8.21 -4.49
CA HIS A 175 -1.09 6.74 -4.39
C HIS A 175 -1.24 6.28 -2.94
N ILE A 176 -0.50 6.88 -2.00
CA ILE A 176 -0.64 6.61 -0.56
C ILE A 176 -2.09 6.83 -0.10
N LYS A 177 -2.71 7.94 -0.53
CA LYS A 177 -4.14 8.20 -0.26
C LYS A 177 -5.05 7.13 -0.82
N SER A 178 -4.80 6.67 -2.06
CA SER A 178 -5.61 5.62 -2.68
C SER A 178 -5.51 4.30 -1.90
N VAL A 179 -4.30 3.93 -1.45
CA VAL A 179 -4.05 2.75 -0.61
C VAL A 179 -4.75 2.86 0.74
N LEU A 180 -4.65 3.99 1.44
CA LEU A 180 -5.35 4.22 2.71
C LEU A 180 -6.87 4.11 2.56
N ARG A 181 -7.44 4.68 1.49
CA ARG A 181 -8.87 4.54 1.18
C ARG A 181 -9.24 3.08 0.90
N ALA A 182 -8.40 2.32 0.21
CA ALA A 182 -8.64 0.90 -0.04
C ALA A 182 -8.67 0.08 1.27
N ILE A 183 -7.75 0.37 2.20
CA ILE A 183 -7.70 -0.23 3.54
C ILE A 183 -8.96 0.14 4.33
N GLN A 184 -9.30 1.43 4.37
CA GLN A 184 -10.51 1.94 5.03
C GLN A 184 -11.79 1.29 4.49
N HIS A 185 -11.93 1.17 3.17
CA HIS A 185 -13.07 0.50 2.56
C HIS A 185 -13.16 -1.00 2.92
N ARG A 186 -12.03 -1.66 3.22
CA ARG A 186 -12.00 -3.06 3.68
C ARG A 186 -12.12 -3.17 5.21
N GLY A 187 -12.37 -2.06 5.91
CA GLY A 187 -12.49 -2.02 7.37
C GLY A 187 -11.16 -2.16 8.10
N GLY A 188 -10.03 -1.99 7.40
CA GLY A 188 -8.71 -2.05 7.99
C GLY A 188 -8.36 -0.79 8.79
N GLY A 189 -7.34 -0.92 9.64
CA GLY A 189 -6.75 0.17 10.41
C GLY A 189 -5.44 0.69 9.82
N ALA A 190 -4.94 1.77 10.41
CA ALA A 190 -3.66 2.37 10.07
C ALA A 190 -2.83 2.66 11.33
N CYS A 191 -1.56 2.30 11.31
CA CYS A 191 -0.58 2.64 12.32
C CYS A 191 0.42 3.64 11.73
N ALA A 192 0.65 4.76 12.39
CA ALA A 192 1.66 5.73 12.02
C ALA A 192 2.81 5.71 13.04
N LEU A 193 4.02 5.49 12.55
CA LEU A 193 5.27 5.48 13.30
C LEU A 193 6.08 6.73 12.92
N HIS A 194 6.44 7.50 13.95
CA HIS A 194 7.22 8.72 13.81
C HIS A 194 8.23 8.85 14.95
N ILE A 195 9.37 9.50 14.67
CA ILE A 195 10.40 9.82 15.64
C ILE A 195 10.32 11.31 15.98
N GLY A 196 9.97 11.62 17.22
CA GLY A 196 9.86 13.00 17.70
C GLY A 196 8.46 13.36 18.21
N THR A 197 8.23 14.68 18.32
CA THR A 197 7.04 15.25 18.96
C THR A 197 6.03 15.83 17.97
N THR A 198 6.34 15.84 16.67
CA THR A 198 5.41 16.32 15.65
C THR A 198 4.28 15.31 15.42
N PRO A 199 3.15 15.74 14.85
CA PRO A 199 2.09 14.81 14.46
C PRO A 199 2.64 13.71 13.53
N PRO A 200 2.31 12.43 13.74
CA PRO A 200 2.95 11.30 13.04
C PRO A 200 2.54 11.18 11.56
N VAL A 201 1.58 11.99 11.12
CA VAL A 201 1.03 12.00 9.76
C VAL A 201 0.89 13.44 9.29
N CYS A 202 1.38 13.73 8.09
CA CYS A 202 1.40 15.06 7.50
C CYS A 202 -0.02 15.49 7.10
N PRO A 203 -0.30 16.81 7.06
CA PRO A 203 -1.65 17.32 6.80
C PRO A 203 -2.31 16.77 5.53
N ALA A 204 -1.51 16.48 4.50
CA ALA A 204 -2.01 15.93 3.24
C ALA A 204 -2.65 14.56 3.40
N LEU A 205 -2.20 13.72 4.34
CA LEU A 205 -2.65 12.34 4.53
C LEU A 205 -3.62 12.15 5.72
N VAL A 206 -3.73 13.17 6.58
CA VAL A 206 -4.60 13.16 7.77
C VAL A 206 -6.05 12.75 7.46
N PRO A 207 -6.72 13.25 6.39
CA PRO A 207 -8.09 12.87 6.11
C PRO A 207 -8.26 11.35 5.88
N GLU A 208 -7.39 10.74 5.07
CA GLU A 208 -7.43 9.32 4.77
C GLU A 208 -7.00 8.45 5.96
N TYR A 209 -6.00 8.89 6.73
CA TYR A 209 -5.60 8.24 7.96
C TYR A 209 -6.73 8.22 8.99
N ASN A 210 -7.36 9.39 9.23
CA ASN A 210 -8.46 9.54 10.19
C ASN A 210 -9.72 8.77 9.80
N ALA A 211 -9.90 8.45 8.52
CA ALA A 211 -11.02 7.65 8.05
C ALA A 211 -10.89 6.15 8.37
N CYS A 212 -9.69 5.65 8.70
CA CYS A 212 -9.47 4.24 9.06
C CYS A 212 -10.09 3.91 10.43
N ALA A 213 -10.62 2.69 10.61
CA ALA A 213 -11.42 2.32 11.78
C ALA A 213 -10.61 2.16 13.07
N ASN A 214 -9.39 1.60 12.98
CA ASN A 214 -8.45 1.45 14.08
C ASN A 214 -7.17 2.25 13.77
N ARG A 215 -6.89 3.30 14.54
CA ARG A 215 -5.78 4.22 14.29
C ARG A 215 -4.82 4.20 15.46
N VAL A 216 -3.57 3.84 15.18
CA VAL A 216 -2.50 3.78 16.19
C VAL A 216 -1.43 4.78 15.81
N ALA A 217 -1.13 5.71 16.71
CA ALA A 217 -0.04 6.66 16.56
C ALA A 217 1.07 6.29 17.55
N VAL A 218 2.27 6.05 17.04
CA VAL A 218 3.45 5.74 17.83
C VAL A 218 4.48 6.85 17.62
N ASN A 219 4.69 7.63 18.67
CA ASN A 219 5.71 8.68 18.72
C ASN A 219 6.90 8.17 19.52
N GLU A 220 8.00 7.90 18.82
CA GLU A 220 9.24 7.42 19.40
C GLU A 220 10.14 8.63 19.76
N LEU A 221 10.29 8.89 21.06
CA LEU A 221 11.03 10.05 21.57
C LEU A 221 12.53 9.75 21.80
N GLY A 222 12.91 8.48 21.84
CA GLY A 222 14.28 8.03 22.06
C GLY A 222 15.10 7.86 20.78
N HIS A 223 14.63 8.39 19.65
CA HIS A 223 15.31 8.29 18.35
C HIS A 223 15.63 6.87 17.89
N ARG A 224 14.78 5.91 18.28
CA ARG A 224 14.84 4.53 17.77
C ARG A 224 14.09 4.43 16.45
N HIS A 225 14.61 3.61 15.54
CA HIS A 225 14.04 3.39 14.23
C HIS A 225 12.88 2.38 14.28
N MET A 226 12.99 1.32 15.09
CA MET A 226 12.06 0.19 15.07
C MET A 226 10.82 0.43 15.96
N GLY A 227 9.64 0.40 15.35
CA GLY A 227 8.36 0.53 16.04
C GLY A 227 8.04 -0.65 16.96
N SER A 228 8.67 -1.81 16.75
CA SER A 228 8.50 -3.03 17.55
C SER A 228 8.93 -2.90 19.00
N PHE A 229 9.55 -1.78 19.37
CA PHE A 229 9.76 -1.41 20.77
C PHE A 229 8.44 -1.09 21.50
N HIS A 230 7.40 -0.64 20.77
CA HIS A 230 6.12 -0.22 21.33
C HIS A 230 5.09 -1.35 21.31
N ALA A 231 4.50 -1.63 22.48
CA ALA A 231 3.42 -2.61 22.59
C ALA A 231 2.22 -2.27 21.68
N ALA A 232 1.86 -0.99 21.55
CA ALA A 232 0.77 -0.55 20.66
C ALA A 232 1.05 -0.88 19.19
N PHE A 233 2.30 -0.74 18.74
CA PHE A 233 2.72 -1.12 17.39
C PHE A 233 2.61 -2.63 17.19
N ASN A 234 3.20 -3.41 18.10
CA ASN A 234 3.16 -4.88 18.00
C ASN A 234 1.71 -5.40 18.00
N ASN A 235 0.86 -4.91 18.92
CA ASN A 235 -0.55 -5.27 18.99
C ASN A 235 -1.31 -4.95 17.70
N PHE A 236 -1.02 -3.80 17.08
CA PHE A 236 -1.59 -3.44 15.79
C PHE A 236 -1.16 -4.44 14.72
N VAL A 237 0.14 -4.69 14.57
CA VAL A 237 0.72 -5.52 13.51
C VAL A 237 0.23 -6.96 13.61
N THR A 238 0.20 -7.54 14.82
CA THR A 238 -0.29 -8.91 15.04
C THR A 238 -1.81 -9.05 14.84
N GLY A 239 -2.55 -7.94 14.81
CA GLY A 239 -3.99 -7.92 14.54
C GLY A 239 -4.36 -8.10 13.06
N TYR A 240 -3.38 -8.09 12.15
CA TYR A 240 -3.59 -8.26 10.71
C TYR A 240 -2.76 -9.41 10.16
N ALA A 241 -3.35 -10.17 9.24
CA ALA A 241 -2.62 -11.20 8.49
C ALA A 241 -1.60 -10.59 7.51
N THR A 242 -1.86 -9.36 7.06
CA THR A 242 -0.95 -8.62 6.19
C THR A 242 -1.03 -7.14 6.50
N VAL A 243 0.11 -6.45 6.48
CA VAL A 243 0.16 -4.98 6.55
C VAL A 243 0.76 -4.40 5.29
N VAL A 244 0.20 -3.29 4.82
CA VAL A 244 0.78 -2.49 3.75
C VAL A 244 1.72 -1.46 4.36
N VAL A 245 3.01 -1.54 4.02
CA VAL A 245 4.02 -0.61 4.52
C VAL A 245 4.25 0.51 3.49
N MET A 246 4.14 1.74 3.97
CA MET A 246 4.34 2.98 3.22
C MET A 246 5.25 3.90 4.02
N GLY A 247 6.31 4.43 3.43
CA GLY A 247 7.26 5.23 4.20
C GLY A 247 8.28 6.01 3.39
N PHE A 248 8.82 7.05 4.01
CA PHE A 248 10.02 7.76 3.56
C PHE A 248 11.24 7.26 4.34
N ASP A 249 12.44 7.60 3.87
CA ASP A 249 13.71 7.03 4.37
C ASP A 249 13.72 5.50 4.23
N ALA A 250 13.41 5.04 3.00
CA ALA A 250 13.33 3.64 2.63
C ALA A 250 14.56 2.82 3.07
N ASP A 251 15.74 3.45 3.06
CA ASP A 251 17.05 2.89 3.38
C ASP A 251 17.39 2.89 4.87
N VAL A 252 16.67 3.67 5.69
CA VAL A 252 16.92 3.81 7.13
C VAL A 252 15.74 3.25 7.93
N CYS A 253 14.70 4.05 8.14
CA CYS A 253 13.64 3.76 9.11
C CYS A 253 12.68 2.68 8.60
N VAL A 254 12.30 2.76 7.33
CA VAL A 254 11.50 1.72 6.69
C VAL A 254 12.26 0.40 6.69
N ARG A 255 13.54 0.41 6.29
CA ARG A 255 14.38 -0.79 6.29
C ARG A 255 14.50 -1.40 7.68
N ALA A 256 14.79 -0.58 8.69
CA ALA A 256 14.91 -1.01 10.08
C ALA A 256 13.62 -1.71 10.55
N ASN A 257 12.46 -1.12 10.27
CA ASN A 257 11.17 -1.73 10.61
C ASN A 257 10.89 -3.01 9.83
N LEU A 258 11.20 -3.05 8.53
CA LEU A 258 10.90 -4.19 7.67
C LEU A 258 11.78 -5.41 7.96
N PHE A 259 13.09 -5.21 8.13
CA PHE A 259 14.08 -6.28 8.12
C PHE A 259 14.98 -6.33 9.36
N GLY A 260 14.90 -5.32 10.22
CA GLY A 260 15.63 -5.23 11.48
C GLY A 260 16.77 -4.22 11.40
N ALA A 261 17.11 -3.69 12.56
CA ALA A 261 18.27 -2.82 12.80
C ALA A 261 18.93 -3.23 14.13
N PRO A 262 20.16 -2.76 14.40
CA PRO A 262 20.86 -3.02 15.65
C PRO A 262 20.26 -2.23 16.83
N GLU A 263 19.00 -2.48 17.17
CA GLU A 263 18.25 -1.86 18.26
C GLU A 263 17.72 -2.91 19.24
N TYR A 264 17.70 -2.54 20.53
CA TYR A 264 17.31 -3.41 21.64
C TYR A 264 16.01 -2.92 22.30
N ALA A 265 15.38 -3.81 23.08
CA ALA A 265 14.26 -3.46 23.97
C ALA A 265 14.71 -2.53 25.11
N ALA A 266 13.74 -2.00 25.88
CA ALA A 266 14.02 -1.07 26.97
C ALA A 266 14.89 -1.75 28.03
N ASN A 267 16.07 -1.21 28.31
CA ASN A 267 17.05 -1.74 29.26
C ASN A 267 17.67 -3.08 28.82
N PRO A 268 18.61 -3.05 27.85
CA PRO A 268 19.24 -4.27 27.38
C PRO A 268 20.05 -4.95 28.48
N VAL A 269 19.62 -6.13 28.90
CA VAL A 269 20.47 -7.05 29.67
C VAL A 269 21.43 -7.73 28.69
N ALA A 270 22.62 -8.14 29.13
CA ALA A 270 23.50 -8.94 28.30
C ALA A 270 22.77 -10.20 27.81
N GLY A 271 22.49 -10.29 26.51
CA GLY A 271 21.66 -11.34 25.91
C GLY A 271 20.27 -10.89 25.42
N ASP A 272 19.94 -9.60 25.53
CA ASP A 272 18.68 -9.05 25.04
C ASP A 272 18.47 -9.35 23.55
N SER A 273 17.31 -9.95 23.25
CA SER A 273 16.89 -10.23 21.89
C SER A 273 16.73 -8.93 21.12
N SER A 274 17.46 -8.79 20.00
CA SER A 274 17.21 -7.70 19.06
C SER A 274 15.72 -7.62 18.70
N LEU A 275 15.24 -6.40 18.50
CA LEU A 275 13.82 -6.17 18.26
C LEU A 275 13.32 -6.94 17.02
N PRO A 276 12.12 -7.56 17.07
CA PRO A 276 11.58 -8.32 15.94
C PRO A 276 11.14 -7.37 14.83
N PRO A 277 11.68 -7.48 13.60
CA PRO A 277 11.19 -6.69 12.48
C PRO A 277 9.79 -7.12 12.04
N LEU A 278 9.07 -6.25 11.32
CA LEU A 278 7.72 -6.49 10.83
C LEU A 278 7.58 -7.80 10.06
N THR A 279 8.58 -8.16 9.23
CA THR A 279 8.53 -9.39 8.41
C THR A 279 8.66 -10.68 9.23
N SER A 280 8.92 -10.57 10.53
CA SER A 280 8.81 -11.70 11.46
C SER A 280 7.45 -11.82 12.15
N GLN A 281 6.66 -10.75 12.11
CA GLN A 281 5.41 -10.64 12.84
C GLN A 281 4.17 -10.86 11.95
N THR A 282 4.24 -10.45 10.68
CA THR A 282 3.13 -10.53 9.72
C THR A 282 3.65 -10.50 8.28
N ASP A 283 2.78 -10.81 7.31
CA ASP A 283 3.08 -10.57 5.91
C ASP A 283 3.10 -9.08 5.62
N ILE A 284 3.96 -8.68 4.67
CA ILE A 284 4.06 -7.28 4.27
C ILE A 284 3.77 -7.14 2.80
N VAL A 285 2.95 -6.15 2.45
CA VAL A 285 2.79 -5.69 1.08
C VAL A 285 3.28 -4.26 0.93
N THR A 286 3.89 -3.94 -0.20
CA THR A 286 4.30 -2.58 -0.55
C THR A 286 4.42 -2.42 -2.07
N SER A 287 4.91 -1.29 -2.55
CA SER A 287 5.30 -1.09 -3.95
C SER A 287 6.40 -0.03 -4.06
N ARG A 288 7.04 0.10 -5.21
CA ARG A 288 8.12 1.08 -5.42
C ARG A 288 7.67 2.52 -5.13
N ALA A 289 6.43 2.87 -5.49
CA ALA A 289 5.89 4.20 -5.25
C ALA A 289 5.60 4.48 -3.77
N LEU A 290 5.50 3.46 -2.92
CA LEU A 290 5.18 3.59 -1.50
C LEU A 290 6.41 3.63 -0.60
N LEU A 291 7.60 3.35 -1.14
CA LEU A 291 8.88 3.41 -0.43
C LEU A 291 9.79 4.43 -1.12
N VAL A 292 9.93 5.61 -0.54
CA VAL A 292 10.73 6.69 -1.12
C VAL A 292 12.02 6.87 -0.32
N ALA A 293 13.16 6.79 -1.01
CA ALA A 293 14.47 7.11 -0.43
C ALA A 293 14.86 8.57 -0.71
N THR A 294 15.55 9.19 0.24
CA THR A 294 16.18 10.51 0.10
C THR A 294 17.58 10.42 -0.56
N GLY A 295 18.22 9.25 -0.53
CA GLY A 295 19.49 8.94 -1.22
C GLY A 295 19.38 7.90 -2.37
N PRO A 296 20.47 7.64 -3.12
CA PRO A 296 20.51 6.56 -4.09
C PRO A 296 20.36 5.21 -3.38
N LEU A 297 19.30 4.48 -3.70
CA LEU A 297 19.07 3.13 -3.20
C LEU A 297 20.26 2.24 -3.61
N GLN A 298 21.07 1.80 -2.64
CA GLN A 298 22.24 0.97 -2.94
C GLN A 298 21.79 -0.34 -3.57
N ALA A 299 22.29 -0.57 -4.78
CA ALA A 299 21.76 -1.57 -5.68
C ALA A 299 21.81 -3.00 -5.09
N ALA A 300 22.72 -3.31 -4.17
CA ALA A 300 22.87 -4.67 -3.65
C ALA A 300 21.80 -5.11 -2.62
N GLU A 301 20.98 -4.19 -2.09
CA GLU A 301 20.27 -4.45 -0.83
C GLU A 301 18.82 -4.96 -0.95
N TYR A 302 18.24 -4.99 -2.16
CA TYR A 302 16.83 -5.29 -2.33
C TYR A 302 16.58 -6.03 -3.63
N GLY A 303 16.31 -7.34 -3.57
CA GLY A 303 15.74 -8.09 -4.71
C GLY A 303 14.41 -7.54 -5.27
N LEU A 304 13.95 -6.38 -4.79
CA LEU A 304 12.75 -5.64 -5.21
C LEU A 304 12.98 -4.15 -5.54
N ILE A 305 14.24 -3.69 -5.54
CA ILE A 305 14.65 -2.40 -6.14
C ILE A 305 15.56 -2.63 -7.36
N ARG A 306 16.06 -3.87 -7.57
CA ARG A 306 16.70 -4.28 -8.83
C ARG A 306 15.69 -4.89 -9.80
N GLY A 307 15.47 -4.20 -10.92
CA GLY A 307 14.70 -4.68 -12.06
C GLY A 307 14.08 -3.51 -12.84
N LEU A 308 14.91 -2.85 -13.66
CA LEU A 308 14.64 -1.69 -14.53
C LEU A 308 14.55 -0.33 -13.81
#